data_AF-A0A8T0ELH2-F1
#
_entry.id   AF-A0A8T0ELH2-F1
#
_cell.length_a   1.000
_cell.length_b   1.000
_cell.length_c   1.000
_cell.angle_alpha   90.00
_cell.angle_beta   90.00
_cell.angle_gamma   90.00
#
_symmetry.space_group_name_H-M   'P 1'
#
loop_
_entity.id
_entity.type
_entity.pdbx_description
1 polymer ?
#
loop_
_entity_poly.entity_id
_entity_poly.type
_entity_poly.pdbx_seq_one_letter_code
_entity_poly.pdbx_strand_id
1 'polypeptide(L)'
;MDLEFCEFYFKAIKKLVGNDGDRNCGFKSFRKSFQMLPITKQRCQFKSAKNTEIVDSLDDTLYNRIAWIYQNSTCLSSAIAYHFRKATMENSKVVNKLLKKKELRICSVSTGSPSDIVALVKVLESVVGTNEEIDIRVSIIHSDKKWKITCLVVLLCLERFKNALWKIDFIEGDFRFSCSNNLKQAIKNADIVSLVNYLGKFEDVEKRIQKNINVQYETAGNRKGEIPGYDLFYEAACDLHMLSVAAVVRHFQLYYMYLGSNLCNTVLKLFCRIWMKLTRKYPGYLNQKTVETKKRVEEQRAQCMKLTRECFLREQCYAWEVENYFKPLLKEISSKRKQLGWSKKESLKTFNYIKREEKEKIQILREKRAMESLEFQKLETLERELRRAQKEYNNLREKQRKIYIEKKGKT
;
A
#
# COMPACT_ATOMS: atom_id res chain seq x y z
N MET A 1 19.86 -17.14 12.93
CA MET A 1 19.12 -16.35 11.92
C MET A 1 19.69 -14.96 11.69
N ASP A 2 19.87 -14.07 12.68
CA ASP A 2 20.45 -12.73 12.43
C ASP A 2 21.81 -12.77 11.71
N LEU A 3 22.74 -13.60 12.21
CA LEU A 3 24.06 -13.82 11.60
C LEU A 3 23.95 -14.32 10.16
N GLU A 4 23.04 -15.26 9.91
CA GLU A 4 22.77 -15.79 8.56
C GLU A 4 22.26 -14.69 7.63
N PHE A 5 21.42 -13.77 8.11
CA PHE A 5 20.97 -12.63 7.32
C PHE A 5 22.11 -11.66 6.99
N CYS A 6 23.05 -11.42 7.91
CA CYS A 6 24.24 -10.62 7.63
C CYS A 6 25.02 -11.18 6.44
N GLU A 7 25.32 -12.48 6.49
CA GLU A 7 26.10 -13.18 5.46
C GLU A 7 25.33 -13.28 4.14
N PHE A 8 24.03 -13.54 4.21
CA PHE A 8 23.15 -13.59 3.06
C PHE A 8 23.13 -12.27 2.29
N TYR A 9 22.90 -11.16 2.97
CA TYR A 9 22.84 -9.85 2.32
C TYR A 9 24.21 -9.38 1.84
N PHE A 10 25.28 -9.76 2.52
CA PHE A 10 26.63 -9.52 2.03
C PHE A 10 26.88 -10.26 0.71
N LYS A 11 26.50 -11.55 0.62
CA LYS A 11 26.56 -12.33 -0.63
C LYS A 11 25.73 -11.69 -1.74
N ALA A 12 24.52 -11.22 -1.43
CA ALA A 12 23.65 -10.55 -2.40
C ALA A 12 24.27 -9.24 -2.93
N ILE A 13 24.83 -8.41 -2.05
CA ILE A 13 25.52 -7.18 -2.44
C ILE A 13 26.74 -7.50 -3.30
N LYS A 14 27.57 -8.49 -2.93
CA LYS A 14 28.71 -8.91 -3.76
C LYS A 14 28.29 -9.34 -5.16
N LYS A 15 27.16 -10.06 -5.31
CA LYS A 15 26.63 -10.40 -6.64
C LYS A 15 26.14 -9.18 -7.42
N LEU A 16 25.46 -8.25 -6.76
CA LEU A 16 24.98 -7.02 -7.41
C LEU A 16 26.15 -6.16 -7.91
N VAL A 17 27.21 -6.03 -7.11
CA VAL A 17 28.44 -5.31 -7.49
C VAL A 17 29.23 -6.07 -8.56
N GLY A 18 29.31 -7.40 -8.47
CA GLY A 18 30.05 -8.23 -9.42
C GLY A 18 29.43 -8.34 -10.81
N ASN A 19 28.13 -8.05 -10.94
CA ASN A 19 27.43 -8.05 -12.24
C ASN A 19 27.69 -6.77 -13.07
N ASP A 20 28.39 -5.77 -12.54
CA ASP A 20 28.58 -4.46 -13.17
C ASP A 20 29.69 -4.41 -14.24
N GLY A 21 30.03 -5.57 -14.84
CA GLY A 21 30.91 -5.68 -16.01
C GLY A 21 32.41 -5.44 -15.79
N ASP A 22 32.80 -4.63 -14.79
CA ASP A 22 34.18 -4.21 -14.57
C ASP A 22 34.82 -4.88 -13.35
N ARG A 23 35.52 -6.00 -13.59
CA ARG A 23 36.03 -6.93 -12.55
C ARG A 23 37.08 -6.31 -11.61
N ASN A 24 37.65 -5.15 -11.95
CA ASN A 24 38.70 -4.51 -11.15
C ASN A 24 38.30 -3.19 -10.47
N CYS A 25 37.10 -2.66 -10.74
CA CYS A 25 36.63 -1.37 -10.19
C CYS A 25 35.51 -1.50 -9.13
N GLY A 26 34.84 -2.66 -9.05
CA GLY A 26 33.53 -2.83 -8.40
C GLY A 26 33.39 -2.31 -6.95
N PHE A 27 34.26 -2.72 -6.02
CA PHE A 27 34.12 -2.30 -4.61
C PHE A 27 34.86 -1.00 -4.24
N LYS A 28 35.98 -0.71 -4.91
CA LYS A 28 36.75 0.53 -4.65
C LYS A 28 35.99 1.77 -5.10
N SER A 29 35.31 1.71 -6.25
CA SER A 29 34.44 2.78 -6.73
C SER A 29 33.20 2.93 -5.83
N PHE A 30 32.65 1.82 -5.35
CA PHE A 30 31.55 1.80 -4.36
C PHE A 30 31.89 2.53 -3.06
N ARG A 31 33.10 2.31 -2.53
CA ARG A 31 33.56 2.92 -1.28
C ARG A 31 33.49 4.45 -1.33
N LYS A 32 33.95 5.06 -2.43
CA LYS A 32 33.92 6.52 -2.60
C LYS A 32 32.49 7.06 -2.60
N SER A 33 31.60 6.43 -3.36
CA SER A 33 30.18 6.83 -3.41
C SER A 33 29.46 6.66 -2.06
N PHE A 34 29.77 5.60 -1.31
CA PHE A 34 29.19 5.37 0.02
C PHE A 34 29.68 6.36 1.08
N GLN A 35 30.93 6.82 0.98
CA GLN A 35 31.46 7.87 1.86
C GLN A 35 30.78 9.22 1.60
N MET A 36 30.27 9.46 0.39
CA MET A 36 29.53 10.67 0.05
C MET A 36 28.05 10.63 0.46
N LEU A 37 27.50 9.46 0.79
CA LEU A 37 26.13 9.36 1.28
C LEU A 37 26.05 9.95 2.69
N PRO A 38 25.23 11.00 2.92
CA PRO A 38 25.13 11.62 4.23
C PRO A 38 24.58 10.59 5.23
N ILE A 39 25.43 10.18 6.17
CA ILE A 39 25.09 9.37 7.35
C ILE A 39 24.33 10.26 8.35
N THR A 40 23.32 11.00 7.91
CA THR A 40 22.41 11.63 8.85
C THR A 40 21.48 10.54 9.36
N LYS A 41 21.73 10.17 10.63
CA LYS A 41 20.94 9.23 11.43
C LYS A 41 19.45 9.33 11.06
N GLN A 42 18.86 8.18 10.75
CA GLN A 42 17.42 7.96 10.48
C GLN A 42 16.86 8.28 9.08
N ARG A 43 17.66 8.70 8.09
CA ARG A 43 17.09 9.08 6.79
C ARG A 43 17.88 8.54 5.59
N CYS A 44 17.36 7.49 4.95
CA CYS A 44 17.25 7.46 3.48
C CYS A 44 16.05 8.32 3.03
N GLN A 45 15.85 9.49 3.65
CA GLN A 45 15.13 10.57 3.03
C GLN A 45 16.22 11.53 2.61
N PHE A 46 16.53 11.55 1.32
CA PHE A 46 17.11 12.75 0.73
C PHE A 46 16.17 13.88 1.14
N LYS A 47 16.59 14.71 2.10
CA LYS A 47 16.01 16.05 2.20
C LYS A 47 16.18 16.61 0.80
N SER A 48 15.10 17.09 0.20
CA SER A 48 15.12 17.78 -1.08
C SER A 48 16.18 18.88 -1.02
N ALA A 49 17.42 18.52 -1.35
CA ALA A 49 18.47 19.46 -1.58
C ALA A 49 18.02 20.18 -2.85
N LYS A 50 18.15 21.50 -2.85
CA LYS A 50 17.68 22.39 -3.90
C LYS A 50 18.32 22.16 -5.29
N ASN A 51 19.05 21.06 -5.48
CA ASN A 51 19.58 20.58 -6.77
C ASN A 51 18.89 19.25 -7.12
N THR A 52 17.77 19.36 -7.83
CA THR A 52 16.87 18.24 -8.15
C THR A 52 17.44 17.25 -9.17
N GLU A 53 18.25 17.68 -10.15
CA GLU A 53 18.70 16.75 -11.21
C GLU A 53 19.77 15.73 -10.79
N ILE A 54 20.71 16.13 -9.93
CA ILE A 54 21.78 15.23 -9.45
C ILE A 54 21.25 14.29 -8.36
N VAL A 55 20.36 14.75 -7.49
CA VAL A 55 19.76 13.92 -6.44
C VAL A 55 18.76 12.93 -7.05
N ASP A 56 17.92 13.34 -8.00
CA ASP A 56 16.99 12.44 -8.69
C ASP A 56 17.74 11.41 -9.55
N SER A 57 18.85 11.80 -10.21
CA SER A 57 19.68 10.83 -10.95
C SER A 57 20.45 9.86 -10.05
N LEU A 58 20.81 10.26 -8.81
CA LEU A 58 21.46 9.39 -7.83
C LEU A 58 20.45 8.46 -7.14
N ASP A 59 19.25 8.94 -6.78
CA ASP A 59 18.14 8.16 -6.18
C ASP A 59 17.80 6.89 -6.98
N ASP A 60 17.99 6.95 -8.29
CA ASP A 60 17.65 5.89 -9.24
C ASP A 60 18.77 4.86 -9.53
N THR A 61 19.94 5.02 -8.92
CA THR A 61 21.10 4.18 -9.23
C THR A 61 21.09 2.83 -8.50
N LEU A 62 21.79 1.85 -9.08
CA LEU A 62 22.08 0.55 -8.44
C LEU A 62 22.78 0.74 -7.09
N TYR A 63 23.62 1.78 -6.95
CA TYR A 63 24.32 2.15 -5.72
C TYR A 63 23.36 2.39 -4.56
N ASN A 64 22.30 3.18 -4.76
CA ASN A 64 21.33 3.46 -3.71
C ASN A 64 20.52 2.24 -3.31
N ARG A 65 20.19 1.37 -4.27
CA ARG A 65 19.53 0.08 -3.95
C ARG A 65 20.44 -0.83 -3.12
N ILE A 66 21.74 -0.88 -3.41
CA ILE A 66 22.71 -1.61 -2.60
C ILE A 66 22.89 -0.98 -1.22
N ALA A 67 22.95 0.35 -1.12
CA ALA A 67 23.02 1.07 0.15
C ALA A 67 21.81 0.78 1.02
N TRP A 68 20.62 0.76 0.40
CA TRP A 68 19.39 0.37 1.07
C TRP A 68 19.47 -1.05 1.63
N ILE A 69 19.96 -2.02 0.83
CA ILE A 69 20.09 -3.41 1.28
C ILE A 69 21.05 -3.51 2.46
N TYR A 70 22.22 -2.88 2.31
CA TYR A 70 23.27 -2.85 3.32
C TYR A 70 22.75 -2.30 4.64
N GLN A 71 22.07 -1.15 4.60
CA GLN A 71 21.61 -0.47 5.81
C GLN A 71 20.44 -1.18 6.48
N ASN A 72 19.53 -1.80 5.72
CA ASN A 72 18.23 -2.15 6.27
C ASN A 72 17.86 -3.63 6.23
N SER A 73 18.27 -4.35 5.18
CA SER A 73 17.68 -5.66 4.88
C SER A 73 17.90 -6.68 5.99
N THR A 74 19.06 -6.65 6.66
CA THR A 74 19.36 -7.56 7.77
C THR A 74 18.40 -7.35 8.95
N CYS A 75 18.21 -6.09 9.38
CA CYS A 75 17.33 -5.78 10.51
C CYS A 75 15.86 -6.02 10.17
N LEU A 76 15.44 -5.69 8.93
CA LEU A 76 14.11 -6.02 8.44
C LEU A 76 13.83 -7.53 8.47
N SER A 77 14.70 -8.33 7.86
CA SER A 77 14.50 -9.78 7.83
C SER A 77 14.56 -10.41 9.21
N SER A 78 15.44 -9.91 10.09
CA SER A 78 15.50 -10.33 11.49
C SER A 78 14.17 -10.08 12.22
N ALA A 79 13.61 -8.88 12.10
CA ALA A 79 12.34 -8.53 12.73
C ALA A 79 11.20 -9.41 12.23
N ILE A 80 11.06 -9.51 10.90
CA ILE A 80 10.01 -10.31 10.26
C ILE A 80 10.14 -11.77 10.66
N ALA A 81 11.36 -12.32 10.65
CA ALA A 81 11.60 -13.70 11.00
C ALA A 81 11.29 -14.00 12.46
N TYR A 82 11.73 -13.15 13.40
CA TYR A 82 11.42 -13.29 14.82
C TYR A 82 9.90 -13.36 15.05
N HIS A 83 9.21 -12.39 14.49
CA HIS A 83 7.78 -12.20 14.67
C HIS A 83 6.95 -13.28 13.97
N PHE A 84 7.28 -13.60 12.72
CA PHE A 84 6.62 -14.65 11.98
C PHE A 84 6.87 -16.01 12.64
N ARG A 85 8.10 -16.33 13.06
CA ARG A 85 8.42 -17.57 13.75
C ARG A 85 7.59 -17.74 15.03
N LYS A 86 7.50 -16.69 15.85
CA LYS A 86 6.64 -16.68 17.03
C LYS A 86 5.18 -17.02 16.67
N ALA A 87 4.63 -16.33 15.66
CA ALA A 87 3.28 -16.60 15.18
C ALA A 87 3.08 -18.03 14.65
N THR A 88 4.10 -18.59 13.97
CA THR A 88 4.05 -19.98 13.48
C THR A 88 4.06 -20.99 14.61
N MET A 89 4.76 -20.72 15.71
CA MET A 89 4.76 -21.58 16.90
C MET A 89 3.41 -21.54 17.62
N GLU A 90 2.86 -20.34 17.81
CA GLU A 90 1.55 -20.14 18.47
C GLU A 90 0.39 -20.73 17.64
N ASN A 91 0.50 -20.76 16.31
CA ASN A 91 -0.52 -21.26 15.39
C ASN A 91 -0.05 -22.44 14.53
N SER A 92 0.71 -23.36 15.12
CA SER A 92 1.37 -24.48 14.41
C SER A 92 0.42 -25.32 13.54
N LYS A 93 -0.82 -25.57 13.99
CA LYS A 93 -1.83 -26.32 13.22
C LYS A 93 -2.20 -25.66 11.89
N VAL A 94 -2.21 -24.32 11.85
CA VAL A 94 -2.55 -23.55 10.65
C VAL A 94 -1.40 -23.62 9.65
N VAL A 95 -0.18 -23.39 10.15
CA VAL A 95 1.04 -23.45 9.34
C VAL A 95 1.24 -24.86 8.81
N ASN A 96 1.10 -25.90 9.62
CA ASN A 96 1.24 -27.29 9.20
C ASN A 96 0.25 -27.67 8.08
N LYS A 97 -0.97 -27.12 8.07
CA LYS A 97 -1.91 -27.34 6.94
C LYS A 97 -1.44 -26.67 5.65
N LEU A 98 -0.84 -25.50 5.77
CA LEU A 98 -0.27 -24.77 4.64
C LEU A 98 0.96 -25.52 4.08
N LEU A 99 1.80 -26.03 4.96
CA LEU A 99 3.01 -26.78 4.63
C LEU A 99 2.73 -28.15 4.01
N LYS A 100 1.56 -28.75 4.27
CA LYS A 100 1.09 -29.96 3.57
C LYS A 100 0.84 -29.76 2.07
N LYS A 101 0.87 -28.53 1.56
CA LYS A 101 0.72 -28.27 0.12
C LYS A 101 2.03 -28.61 -0.59
N LYS A 102 1.93 -29.24 -1.77
CA LYS A 102 3.08 -29.46 -2.65
C LYS A 102 3.71 -28.15 -3.15
N GLU A 103 2.87 -27.13 -3.36
CA GLU A 103 3.28 -25.81 -3.82
C GLU A 103 2.77 -24.74 -2.86
N LEU A 104 3.64 -23.79 -2.52
CA LEU A 104 3.36 -22.66 -1.66
C LEU A 104 3.65 -21.34 -2.38
N ARG A 105 2.65 -20.47 -2.48
CA ARG A 105 2.78 -19.16 -3.14
C ARG A 105 2.90 -18.03 -2.12
N ILE A 106 3.96 -17.23 -2.21
CA ILE A 106 4.16 -16.05 -1.36
C ILE A 106 4.07 -14.79 -2.21
N CYS A 107 3.26 -13.82 -1.81
CA CYS A 107 3.15 -12.53 -2.46
C CYS A 107 3.63 -11.43 -1.52
N SER A 108 4.65 -10.70 -1.92
CA SER A 108 5.18 -9.55 -1.17
C SER A 108 4.72 -8.26 -1.81
N VAL A 109 4.17 -7.36 -0.99
CA VAL A 109 3.96 -5.96 -1.34
C VAL A 109 5.10 -5.17 -0.72
N SER A 110 6.16 -4.95 -1.50
CA SER A 110 7.42 -4.37 -1.01
C SER A 110 7.59 -2.91 -1.43
N THR A 111 8.29 -2.15 -0.59
CA THR A 111 8.76 -0.79 -0.88
C THR A 111 10.28 -0.71 -1.08
N GLY A 112 10.96 -1.86 -1.12
CA GLY A 112 12.40 -1.98 -1.34
C GLY A 112 12.82 -3.43 -1.59
N SER A 113 13.92 -3.87 -0.99
CA SER A 113 14.40 -5.25 -1.18
C SER A 113 13.39 -6.28 -0.66
N PRO A 114 13.36 -7.52 -1.20
CA PRO A 114 12.40 -8.56 -0.83
C PRO A 114 12.78 -9.23 0.52
N SER A 115 13.01 -8.42 1.55
CA SER A 115 13.48 -8.85 2.88
C SER A 115 12.46 -9.69 3.64
N ASP A 116 11.18 -9.41 3.41
CA ASP A 116 10.07 -10.20 3.91
C ASP A 116 10.04 -11.59 3.30
N ILE A 117 10.18 -11.73 1.98
CA ILE A 117 10.26 -13.04 1.32
C ILE A 117 11.46 -13.83 1.87
N VAL A 118 12.63 -13.21 1.96
CA VAL A 118 13.83 -13.86 2.50
C VAL A 118 13.59 -14.38 3.92
N ALA A 119 12.98 -13.57 4.78
CA ALA A 119 12.65 -13.96 6.15
C ALA A 119 11.61 -15.09 6.20
N LEU A 120 10.52 -14.95 5.45
CA LEU A 120 9.44 -15.94 5.40
C LEU A 120 9.97 -17.30 4.92
N VAL A 121 10.73 -17.31 3.82
CA VAL A 121 11.31 -18.55 3.27
C VAL A 121 12.24 -19.20 4.29
N LYS A 122 13.13 -18.44 4.92
CA LYS A 122 14.05 -18.98 5.94
C LYS A 122 13.33 -19.55 7.15
N VAL A 123 12.28 -18.89 7.63
CA VAL A 123 11.46 -19.42 8.73
C VAL A 123 10.74 -20.69 8.30
N LEU A 124 10.09 -20.70 7.14
CA LEU A 124 9.38 -21.88 6.63
C LEU A 124 10.33 -23.08 6.46
N GLU A 125 11.53 -22.86 5.90
CA GLU A 125 12.59 -23.88 5.80
C GLU A 125 12.97 -24.44 7.18
N SER A 126 13.08 -23.58 8.20
CA SER A 126 13.40 -24.02 9.56
C SER A 126 12.27 -24.79 10.25
N VAL A 127 11.01 -24.57 9.84
CA VAL A 127 9.82 -25.21 10.44
C VAL A 127 9.54 -26.57 9.79
N VAL A 128 9.72 -26.68 8.47
CA VAL A 128 9.43 -27.89 7.68
C VAL A 128 10.50 -28.96 7.86
N GLY A 129 11.74 -28.56 8.16
CA GLY A 129 12.89 -29.45 8.13
C GLY A 129 13.37 -29.73 6.70
N THR A 130 14.53 -30.36 6.57
CA THR A 130 15.22 -30.56 5.27
C THR A 130 14.59 -31.64 4.38
N ASN A 131 13.65 -32.44 4.88
CA ASN A 131 13.20 -33.68 4.22
C ASN A 131 11.88 -33.55 3.44
N GLU A 132 11.16 -32.43 3.54
CA GLU A 132 9.95 -32.19 2.75
C GLU A 132 10.21 -31.13 1.66
N GLU A 133 10.08 -31.55 0.41
CA GLU A 133 10.34 -30.71 -0.76
C GLU A 133 9.11 -29.87 -1.13
N ILE A 134 8.86 -28.81 -0.36
CA ILE A 134 7.80 -27.83 -0.71
C ILE A 134 8.31 -26.93 -1.85
N ASP A 135 7.56 -26.86 -2.94
CA ASP A 135 7.81 -25.93 -4.04
C ASP A 135 7.34 -24.52 -3.67
N ILE A 136 8.28 -23.61 -3.37
CA ILE A 136 7.95 -22.23 -3.03
C ILE A 136 8.03 -21.36 -4.29
N ARG A 137 6.94 -20.65 -4.60
CA ARG A 137 6.87 -19.64 -5.66
C ARG A 137 6.59 -18.28 -5.06
N VAL A 138 7.17 -17.23 -5.63
CA VAL A 138 7.12 -15.89 -5.06
C VAL A 138 6.72 -14.86 -6.11
N SER A 139 5.87 -13.91 -5.72
CA SER A 139 5.51 -12.74 -6.52
C SER A 139 5.84 -11.48 -5.74
N ILE A 140 6.61 -10.57 -6.35
CA ILE A 140 6.97 -9.28 -5.77
C ILE A 140 6.15 -8.20 -6.48
N ILE A 141 5.37 -7.46 -5.71
CA ILE A 141 4.71 -6.24 -6.17
C ILE A 141 5.56 -5.06 -5.74
N HIS A 142 5.97 -4.24 -6.70
CA HIS A 142 6.78 -3.05 -6.44
C HIS A 142 6.33 -1.90 -7.34
N SER A 143 6.30 -0.67 -6.81
CA SER A 143 5.87 0.51 -7.59
C SER A 143 6.90 0.99 -8.61
N ASP A 144 8.16 0.60 -8.43
CA ASP A 144 9.28 1.00 -9.29
C ASP A 144 9.94 -0.21 -9.95
N LYS A 145 9.89 -0.27 -11.29
CA LYS A 145 10.51 -1.32 -12.11
C LYS A 145 12.02 -1.44 -11.97
N LYS A 146 12.73 -0.38 -11.56
CA LYS A 146 14.20 -0.41 -11.40
C LYS A 146 14.65 -1.37 -10.30
N TRP A 147 13.77 -1.68 -9.36
CA TRP A 147 14.01 -2.69 -8.33
C TRP A 147 13.98 -4.13 -8.84
N LYS A 148 13.46 -4.40 -10.04
CA LYS A 148 13.32 -5.76 -10.58
C LYS A 148 14.61 -6.55 -10.51
N ILE A 149 15.70 -6.04 -11.10
CA ILE A 149 16.99 -6.74 -11.12
C ILE A 149 17.53 -6.94 -9.69
N THR A 150 17.42 -5.91 -8.85
CA THR A 150 17.87 -5.98 -7.45
C THR A 150 17.13 -7.07 -6.67
N CYS A 151 15.81 -7.10 -6.76
CA CYS A 151 14.99 -8.11 -6.09
C CYS A 151 15.29 -9.52 -6.59
N LEU A 152 15.44 -9.69 -7.91
CA LEU A 152 15.79 -10.98 -8.51
C LEU A 152 17.16 -11.46 -8.00
N VAL A 153 18.20 -10.63 -8.05
CA VAL A 153 19.54 -11.03 -7.58
C VAL A 153 19.56 -11.38 -6.09
N VAL A 154 18.82 -10.62 -5.25
CA VAL A 154 18.68 -10.94 -3.82
C VAL A 154 18.01 -12.31 -3.65
N LEU A 155 16.90 -12.57 -4.33
CA LEU A 155 16.20 -13.86 -4.21
C LEU A 155 17.01 -15.04 -4.76
N LEU A 156 17.75 -14.85 -5.86
CA LEU A 156 18.66 -15.85 -6.43
C LEU A 156 19.86 -16.18 -5.51
N CYS A 157 20.03 -15.49 -4.38
CA CYS A 157 20.98 -15.90 -3.34
C CYS A 157 20.43 -16.97 -2.40
N LEU A 158 19.11 -17.21 -2.37
CA LEU A 158 18.52 -18.35 -1.68
C LEU A 158 18.72 -19.59 -2.55
N GLU A 159 19.19 -20.69 -1.96
CA GLU A 159 19.55 -21.90 -2.71
C GLU A 159 18.35 -22.45 -3.52
N ARG A 160 17.13 -22.39 -2.97
CA ARG A 160 15.91 -22.82 -3.68
C ARG A 160 15.58 -22.04 -4.95
N PHE A 161 16.10 -20.81 -5.08
CA PHE A 161 15.85 -19.97 -6.25
C PHE A 161 17.06 -19.84 -7.17
N LYS A 162 18.26 -20.27 -6.75
CA LYS A 162 19.53 -20.05 -7.46
C LYS A 162 19.49 -20.34 -8.97
N ASN A 163 18.76 -21.39 -9.37
CA ASN A 163 18.57 -21.81 -10.76
C ASN A 163 17.08 -21.87 -11.18
N ALA A 164 16.20 -21.22 -10.42
CA ALA A 164 14.75 -21.35 -10.57
C ALA A 164 14.10 -19.97 -10.73
N LEU A 165 14.59 -19.17 -11.68
CA LEU A 165 14.07 -17.83 -11.97
C LEU A 165 12.57 -17.87 -12.29
N TRP A 166 12.09 -18.95 -12.91
CA TRP A 166 10.67 -19.20 -13.22
C TRP A 166 9.76 -19.27 -11.99
N LYS A 167 10.32 -19.39 -10.77
CA LYS A 167 9.58 -19.35 -9.50
C LYS A 167 9.37 -17.92 -8.98
N ILE A 168 9.95 -16.91 -9.63
CA ILE A 168 9.93 -15.52 -9.18
C ILE A 168 9.22 -14.65 -10.21
N ASP A 169 8.06 -14.12 -9.83
CA ASP A 169 7.34 -13.12 -10.59
C ASP A 169 7.62 -11.71 -10.04
N PHE A 170 7.87 -10.75 -10.92
CA PHE A 170 7.94 -9.34 -10.57
C PHE A 170 6.83 -8.57 -11.26
N ILE A 171 6.02 -7.87 -10.47
CA ILE A 171 4.83 -7.15 -10.91
C ILE A 171 5.03 -5.69 -10.57
N GLU A 172 5.15 -4.86 -11.61
CA GLU A 172 5.14 -3.41 -11.44
C GLU A 172 3.72 -2.95 -11.11
N GLY A 173 3.57 -2.25 -9.99
CA GLY A 173 2.28 -1.73 -9.57
C GLY A 173 2.38 -0.98 -8.25
N ASP A 174 1.71 0.17 -8.17
CA ASP A 174 1.53 0.87 -6.92
C ASP A 174 0.20 0.47 -6.29
N PHE A 175 0.29 -0.37 -5.25
CA PHE A 175 -0.88 -0.84 -4.52
C PHE A 175 -1.69 0.31 -3.86
N ARG A 176 -1.11 1.52 -3.76
CA ARG A 176 -1.76 2.71 -3.20
C ARG A 176 -2.71 3.39 -4.20
N PHE A 177 -2.38 3.43 -5.48
CA PHE A 177 -3.13 4.28 -6.44
C PHE A 177 -3.97 3.50 -7.42
N SER A 178 -3.56 2.28 -7.80
CA SER A 178 -4.34 1.45 -8.72
C SER A 178 -4.08 -0.03 -8.53
N CYS A 179 -5.16 -0.81 -8.51
CA CYS A 179 -5.12 -2.25 -8.34
C CYS A 179 -5.35 -2.92 -9.70
N SER A 180 -4.27 -3.10 -10.47
CA SER A 180 -4.32 -3.78 -11.77
C SER A 180 -4.80 -5.23 -11.62
N ASN A 181 -5.35 -5.80 -12.70
CA ASN A 181 -5.82 -7.20 -12.67
C ASN A 181 -4.69 -8.17 -12.33
N ASN A 182 -3.46 -7.91 -12.79
CA ASN A 182 -2.28 -8.72 -12.47
C ASN A 182 -1.97 -8.68 -10.97
N LEU A 183 -2.07 -7.51 -10.34
CA LEU A 183 -1.88 -7.34 -8.89
C LEU A 183 -2.94 -8.11 -8.10
N LYS A 184 -4.22 -7.95 -8.49
CA LYS A 184 -5.35 -8.71 -7.88
C LYS A 184 -5.15 -10.21 -7.99
N GLN A 185 -4.72 -10.67 -9.17
CA GLN A 185 -4.53 -12.08 -9.46
C GLN A 185 -3.38 -12.67 -8.64
N ALA A 186 -2.24 -11.95 -8.53
CA ALA A 186 -1.11 -12.37 -7.71
C ALA A 186 -1.51 -12.49 -6.23
N ILE A 187 -2.19 -11.48 -5.68
CA ILE A 187 -2.69 -11.52 -4.31
C ILE A 187 -3.66 -12.68 -4.13
N LYS A 188 -4.67 -12.85 -5.00
CA LYS A 188 -5.70 -13.91 -4.89
C LYS A 188 -5.12 -15.33 -4.99
N ASN A 189 -4.04 -15.49 -5.74
CA ASN A 189 -3.38 -16.77 -5.97
C ASN A 189 -2.37 -17.11 -4.88
N ALA A 190 -1.95 -16.15 -4.05
CA ALA A 190 -1.02 -16.38 -2.97
C ALA A 190 -1.59 -17.28 -1.87
N ASP A 191 -0.72 -17.94 -1.12
CA ASP A 191 -1.02 -18.60 0.13
C ASP A 191 -0.63 -17.73 1.32
N ILE A 192 0.44 -16.95 1.16
CA ILE A 192 0.91 -15.96 2.12
C ILE A 192 1.01 -14.62 1.40
N VAL A 193 0.44 -13.56 1.97
CA VAL A 193 0.65 -12.18 1.51
C VAL A 193 1.37 -11.43 2.62
N SER A 194 2.46 -10.74 2.31
CA SER A 194 3.22 -9.91 3.25
C SER A 194 3.25 -8.44 2.84
N LEU A 195 3.17 -7.58 3.84
CA LEU A 195 3.35 -6.14 3.71
C LEU A 195 4.22 -5.66 4.88
N VAL A 196 5.35 -5.03 4.56
CA VAL A 196 6.29 -4.53 5.57
C VAL A 196 6.70 -3.10 5.26
N ASN A 197 6.62 -2.22 6.25
CA ASN A 197 6.93 -0.80 6.13
C ASN A 197 7.62 -0.23 7.38
N TYR A 198 8.42 0.84 7.24
CA TYR A 198 9.10 1.52 8.36
C TYR A 198 8.22 2.53 9.06
N LEU A 199 8.05 2.43 10.38
CA LEU A 199 7.26 3.39 11.19
C LEU A 199 7.79 4.84 11.11
N GLY A 200 9.08 5.06 10.83
CA GLY A 200 9.68 6.40 10.70
C GLY A 200 9.17 7.25 9.51
N LYS A 201 8.45 6.65 8.55
CA LYS A 201 7.70 7.39 7.52
C LYS A 201 6.29 7.81 8.00
N PHE A 202 5.93 7.52 9.27
CA PHE A 202 4.54 7.50 9.72
C PHE A 202 4.14 8.43 10.87
N GLU A 203 5.00 9.32 11.38
CA GLU A 203 4.58 10.26 12.44
C GLU A 203 3.40 11.17 12.01
N ASP A 204 3.30 11.54 10.72
CA ASP A 204 2.11 12.24 10.15
C ASP A 204 1.20 11.32 9.32
N VAL A 205 1.66 10.10 9.02
CA VAL A 205 0.98 9.20 8.10
C VAL A 205 0.21 8.11 8.83
N GLU A 206 0.39 7.84 10.11
CA GLU A 206 -0.48 6.89 10.84
C GLU A 206 -1.97 7.31 10.76
N LYS A 207 -2.27 8.61 10.88
CA LYS A 207 -3.62 9.17 10.63
C LYS A 207 -4.04 9.05 9.15
N ARG A 208 -3.12 9.23 8.19
CA ARG A 208 -3.39 9.13 6.75
C ARG A 208 -3.41 7.69 6.22
N ILE A 209 -2.76 6.74 6.88
CA ILE A 209 -2.75 5.32 6.58
C ILE A 209 -3.93 4.65 7.27
N GLN A 210 -4.33 5.05 8.47
CA GLN A 210 -5.66 4.66 8.95
C GLN A 210 -6.71 5.17 7.95
N LYS A 211 -6.58 6.40 7.45
CA LYS A 211 -7.49 6.94 6.42
C LYS A 211 -7.34 6.29 5.04
N ASN A 212 -6.14 5.95 4.57
CA ASN A 212 -5.86 5.41 3.23
C ASN A 212 -5.88 3.88 3.16
N ILE A 213 -5.51 3.15 4.22
CA ILE A 213 -5.84 1.71 4.36
C ILE A 213 -7.35 1.56 4.52
N ASN A 214 -8.04 2.46 5.24
CA ASN A 214 -9.49 2.48 5.23
C ASN A 214 -10.01 2.79 3.81
N VAL A 215 -9.52 3.80 3.10
CA VAL A 215 -10.02 4.13 1.74
C VAL A 215 -9.62 3.13 0.65
N GLN A 216 -8.46 2.45 0.74
CA GLN A 216 -7.90 1.59 -0.32
C GLN A 216 -8.18 0.10 -0.12
N TYR A 217 -8.42 -0.35 1.12
CA TYR A 217 -8.96 -1.69 1.36
C TYR A 217 -10.50 -1.70 1.50
N GLU A 218 -11.20 -0.57 1.69
CA GLU A 218 -12.69 -0.53 1.73
C GLU A 218 -13.34 -0.97 0.40
N THR A 219 -12.65 -0.88 -0.73
CA THR A 219 -13.11 -1.47 -2.00
C THR A 219 -12.97 -3.00 -2.04
N ALA A 220 -12.26 -3.65 -1.11
CA ALA A 220 -12.11 -5.11 -1.05
C ALA A 220 -12.43 -5.79 0.31
N GLY A 221 -12.46 -5.07 1.45
CA GLY A 221 -12.63 -5.64 2.79
C GLY A 221 -12.81 -4.59 3.89
N ASN A 222 -13.29 -5.02 5.07
CA ASN A 222 -13.60 -4.14 6.21
C ASN A 222 -12.37 -3.38 6.75
N ARG A 223 -12.64 -2.28 7.48
CA ARG A 223 -11.76 -1.28 8.15
C ARG A 223 -10.56 -1.78 8.99
N LYS A 224 -10.23 -3.07 8.93
CA LYS A 224 -9.06 -3.70 9.55
C LYS A 224 -7.97 -4.12 8.54
N GLY A 225 -8.13 -3.81 7.25
CA GLY A 225 -7.18 -4.24 6.22
C GLY A 225 -7.25 -5.74 5.94
N GLU A 226 -8.46 -6.32 5.98
CA GLU A 226 -8.69 -7.72 5.65
C GLU A 226 -8.62 -7.93 4.12
N ILE A 227 -7.80 -8.88 3.66
CA ILE A 227 -7.81 -9.31 2.25
C ILE A 227 -8.91 -10.37 2.08
N PRO A 228 -9.90 -10.17 1.19
CA PRO A 228 -10.97 -11.15 1.01
C PRO A 228 -10.43 -12.53 0.62
N GLY A 229 -10.86 -13.56 1.35
CA GLY A 229 -10.37 -14.94 1.20
C GLY A 229 -9.11 -15.26 2.03
N TYR A 230 -8.55 -14.29 2.75
CA TYR A 230 -7.42 -14.48 3.66
C TYR A 230 -7.84 -14.19 5.09
N ASP A 231 -7.16 -14.85 6.02
CA ASP A 231 -7.17 -14.49 7.42
C ASP A 231 -5.92 -13.69 7.72
N LEU A 232 -6.07 -12.56 8.43
CA LEU A 232 -4.93 -11.88 9.02
C LEU A 232 -4.30 -12.86 10.02
N PHE A 233 -3.12 -13.36 9.66
CA PHE A 233 -2.41 -14.36 10.44
C PHE A 233 -1.52 -13.69 11.49
N TYR A 234 -0.90 -12.58 11.08
CA TYR A 234 0.00 -11.83 11.93
C TYR A 234 -0.06 -10.34 11.64
N GLU A 235 -0.08 -9.54 12.70
CA GLU A 235 0.08 -8.10 12.66
C GLU A 235 0.94 -7.69 13.86
N ALA A 236 1.97 -6.90 13.60
CA ALA A 236 2.66 -6.18 14.65
C ALA A 236 3.17 -4.84 14.17
N ALA A 237 2.92 -3.84 15.00
CA ALA A 237 3.75 -2.65 15.09
C ALA A 237 4.86 -2.96 16.11
N CYS A 238 6.09 -3.03 15.64
CA CYS A 238 7.26 -3.15 16.48
C CYS A 238 7.82 -1.76 16.72
N ASP A 239 7.60 -1.23 17.92
CA ASP A 239 8.12 0.08 18.33
C ASP A 239 9.64 0.11 18.29
N LEU A 240 10.31 -1.04 18.44
CA LEU A 240 11.76 -1.20 18.33
C LEU A 240 12.19 -2.67 18.17
N HIS A 241 12.75 -3.04 17.02
CA HIS A 241 13.46 -4.32 16.84
C HIS A 241 14.97 -4.07 16.78
N MET A 242 15.75 -4.90 17.48
CA MET A 242 17.21 -4.77 17.54
C MET A 242 17.90 -6.04 17.05
N LEU A 243 18.97 -5.89 16.28
CA LEU A 243 19.86 -6.99 15.92
C LEU A 243 20.63 -7.48 17.15
N SER A 244 20.87 -8.79 17.23
CA SER A 244 21.79 -9.35 18.23
C SER A 244 23.20 -8.74 18.11
N VAL A 245 23.88 -8.57 19.25
CA VAL A 245 25.24 -8.00 19.30
C VAL A 245 26.20 -8.75 18.37
N ALA A 246 26.11 -10.08 18.34
CA ALA A 246 26.92 -10.91 17.43
C ALA A 246 26.68 -10.56 15.95
N ALA A 247 25.42 -10.34 15.55
CA ALA A 247 25.08 -9.96 14.18
C ALA A 247 25.56 -8.54 13.84
N VAL A 248 25.48 -7.61 14.79
CA VAL A 248 26.05 -6.27 14.63
C VAL A 248 27.56 -6.35 14.39
N VAL A 249 28.28 -7.06 15.26
CA VAL A 249 29.74 -7.27 15.12
C VAL A 249 30.08 -7.93 13.78
N ARG A 250 29.36 -9.00 13.41
CA ARG A 250 29.57 -9.71 12.14
C ARG A 250 29.30 -8.80 10.94
N HIS A 251 28.26 -8.00 11.00
CA HIS A 251 27.95 -7.03 9.96
C HIS A 251 29.11 -6.04 9.80
N PHE A 252 29.62 -5.46 10.88
CA PHE A 252 30.80 -4.60 10.82
C PHE A 252 31.99 -5.31 10.20
N GLN A 253 32.33 -6.52 10.64
CA GLN A 253 33.46 -7.28 10.09
C GLN A 253 33.34 -7.52 8.59
N LEU A 254 32.14 -7.84 8.10
CA LEU A 254 31.91 -8.12 6.68
C LEU A 254 32.02 -6.86 5.81
N TYR A 255 31.52 -5.72 6.27
CA TYR A 255 31.40 -4.52 5.45
C TYR A 255 32.48 -3.47 5.70
N TYR A 256 33.13 -3.46 6.86
CA TYR A 256 34.12 -2.44 7.24
C TYR A 256 35.23 -2.28 6.19
N MET A 257 35.74 -3.41 5.68
CA MET A 257 36.81 -3.44 4.67
C MET A 257 36.37 -2.86 3.31
N TYR A 258 35.07 -2.88 3.01
CA TYR A 258 34.54 -2.51 1.68
C TYR A 258 33.84 -1.15 1.67
N LEU A 259 33.08 -0.83 2.72
CA LEU A 259 32.20 0.33 2.80
C LEU A 259 32.59 1.31 3.92
N GLY A 260 33.63 1.01 4.70
CA GLY A 260 34.11 1.87 5.79
C GLY A 260 33.26 1.76 7.07
N SER A 261 33.32 2.79 7.92
CA SER A 261 32.66 2.86 9.24
C SER A 261 31.18 3.25 9.18
N ASN A 262 30.58 3.28 7.98
CA ASN A 262 29.15 3.53 7.85
C ASN A 262 28.37 2.50 8.68
N LEU A 263 27.30 2.94 9.34
CA LEU A 263 26.53 2.10 10.24
C LEU A 263 25.35 1.49 9.46
N CYS A 264 25.15 0.19 9.60
CA CYS A 264 23.85 -0.40 9.29
C CYS A 264 22.84 0.00 10.36
N ASN A 265 21.56 -0.04 10.01
CA ASN A 265 20.51 0.09 11.00
C ASN A 265 20.52 -1.18 11.85
N THR A 266 21.07 -1.05 13.06
CA THR A 266 21.05 -2.08 14.10
C THR A 266 19.70 -2.13 14.81
N VAL A 267 18.90 -1.08 14.63
CA VAL A 267 17.60 -0.88 15.27
C VAL A 267 16.61 -0.28 14.28
N LEU A 268 15.38 -0.81 14.22
CA LEU A 268 14.32 -0.29 13.36
C LEU A 268 12.96 -0.29 14.06
N LYS A 269 12.16 0.74 13.76
CA LYS A 269 10.72 0.77 14.06
C LYS A 269 9.96 0.28 12.83
N LEU A 270 9.16 -0.77 12.98
CA LEU A 270 8.61 -1.51 11.84
C LEU A 270 7.14 -1.82 12.01
N PHE A 271 6.42 -1.85 10.91
CA PHE A 271 5.07 -2.36 10.82
C PHE A 271 5.04 -3.54 9.86
N CYS A 272 4.54 -4.68 10.32
CA CYS A 272 4.46 -5.92 9.55
C CYS A 272 3.04 -6.49 9.62
N ARG A 273 2.47 -6.79 8.45
CA ARG A 273 1.26 -7.60 8.32
C ARG A 273 1.51 -8.78 7.42
N ILE A 274 1.05 -9.95 7.85
CA ILE A 274 1.10 -11.18 7.10
C ILE A 274 -0.30 -11.79 7.11
N TRP A 275 -0.85 -11.99 5.92
CA TRP A 275 -2.12 -12.68 5.72
C TRP A 275 -1.85 -14.08 5.19
N MET A 276 -2.63 -15.05 5.66
CA MET A 276 -2.55 -16.43 5.19
C MET A 276 -3.89 -16.90 4.65
N LYS A 277 -3.84 -17.61 3.53
CA LYS A 277 -4.99 -18.23 2.90
C LYS A 277 -5.34 -19.52 3.62
N LEU A 278 -6.38 -19.48 4.43
CA LEU A 278 -6.88 -20.65 5.11
C LEU A 278 -7.92 -21.34 4.25
N THR A 279 -7.79 -22.66 4.07
CA THR A 279 -8.86 -23.51 3.54
C THR A 279 -10.00 -23.54 4.55
N ARG A 280 -10.85 -22.51 4.52
CA ARG A 280 -12.04 -22.48 5.34
C ARG A 280 -12.98 -23.56 4.80
N LYS A 281 -13.25 -24.61 5.58
CA LYS A 281 -14.45 -25.46 5.45
C LYS A 281 -15.70 -24.73 5.95
N TYR A 282 -15.72 -23.40 5.90
CA TYR A 282 -16.93 -22.64 6.12
C TYR A 282 -17.50 -22.38 4.74
N PRO A 283 -18.79 -22.70 4.49
CA PRO A 283 -19.44 -22.26 3.28
C PRO A 283 -19.24 -20.75 3.21
N GLY A 284 -18.43 -20.31 2.25
CA GLY A 284 -18.11 -18.93 1.99
C GLY A 284 -19.29 -18.17 1.42
N TYR A 285 -20.48 -18.36 1.99
CA TYR A 285 -21.55 -17.40 1.86
C TYR A 285 -21.12 -16.18 2.68
N LEU A 286 -20.31 -15.32 2.06
CA LEU A 286 -20.74 -13.93 2.09
C LEU A 286 -22.19 -14.00 1.64
N ASN A 287 -23.12 -13.73 2.57
CA ASN A 287 -24.54 -13.74 2.28
C ASN A 287 -24.70 -12.99 0.95
N GLN A 288 -25.33 -13.60 -0.06
CA GLN A 288 -25.47 -13.02 -1.40
C GLN A 288 -26.00 -11.58 -1.29
N LYS A 289 -26.84 -11.36 -0.27
CA LYS A 289 -27.30 -10.06 0.23
C LYS A 289 -26.17 -9.06 0.53
N THR A 290 -25.12 -9.42 1.26
CA THR A 290 -23.98 -8.53 1.58
C THR A 290 -23.16 -8.15 0.34
N VAL A 291 -22.96 -9.09 -0.58
CA VAL A 291 -22.27 -8.80 -1.86
C VAL A 291 -23.10 -7.83 -2.69
N GLU A 292 -24.41 -8.09 -2.77
CA GLU A 292 -25.35 -7.25 -3.51
C GLU A 292 -25.48 -5.85 -2.89
N THR A 293 -25.59 -5.73 -1.55
CA THR A 293 -25.59 -4.45 -0.84
C THR A 293 -24.28 -3.68 -1.08
N LYS A 294 -23.13 -4.36 -1.09
CA LYS A 294 -21.85 -3.70 -1.38
C LYS A 294 -21.81 -3.15 -2.81
N LYS A 295 -22.29 -3.93 -3.79
CA LYS A 295 -22.41 -3.47 -5.18
C LYS A 295 -23.32 -2.24 -5.29
N ARG A 296 -24.48 -2.25 -4.63
CA ARG A 296 -25.41 -1.10 -4.60
C ARG A 296 -24.78 0.14 -3.96
N VAL A 297 -23.97 -0.01 -2.90
CA VAL A 297 -23.22 1.11 -2.30
C VAL A 297 -22.21 1.69 -3.29
N GLU A 298 -21.48 0.85 -4.03
CA GLU A 298 -20.49 1.29 -5.02
C GLU A 298 -21.17 2.04 -6.19
N GLU A 299 -22.27 1.51 -6.71
CA GLU A 299 -23.08 2.16 -7.75
C GLU A 299 -23.63 3.52 -7.27
N GLN A 300 -24.16 3.58 -6.04
CA GLN A 300 -24.66 4.81 -5.44
C GLN A 300 -23.56 5.85 -5.21
N ARG A 301 -22.35 5.44 -4.79
CA ARG A 301 -21.19 6.33 -4.66
C ARG A 301 -20.79 6.93 -6.00
N ALA A 302 -20.77 6.13 -7.07
CA ALA A 302 -20.47 6.61 -8.41
C ALA A 302 -21.49 7.65 -8.89
N GLN A 303 -22.78 7.40 -8.61
CA GLN A 303 -23.86 8.35 -8.92
C GLN A 303 -23.72 9.66 -8.14
N CYS A 304 -23.43 9.61 -6.84
CA CYS A 304 -23.19 10.82 -6.03
C CYS A 304 -22.00 11.62 -6.57
N MET A 305 -20.87 10.97 -6.88
CA MET A 305 -19.70 11.65 -7.45
C MET A 305 -19.99 12.31 -8.80
N LYS A 306 -20.80 11.68 -9.65
CA LYS A 306 -21.24 12.28 -10.92
C LYS A 306 -22.06 13.55 -10.68
N LEU A 307 -23.05 13.49 -9.78
CA LEU A 307 -23.90 14.64 -9.45
C LEU A 307 -23.13 15.79 -8.82
N THR A 308 -22.22 15.51 -7.88
CA THR A 308 -21.36 16.54 -7.28
C THR A 308 -20.51 17.23 -8.34
N ARG A 309 -19.93 16.48 -9.27
CA ARG A 309 -19.14 17.07 -10.37
C ARG A 309 -20.00 17.95 -11.27
N GLU A 310 -21.21 17.51 -11.62
CA GLU A 310 -22.14 18.30 -12.44
C GLU A 310 -22.61 19.58 -11.73
N CYS A 311 -22.90 19.50 -10.42
CA CYS A 311 -23.28 20.65 -9.61
C CYS A 311 -22.12 21.65 -9.52
N PHE A 312 -20.92 21.18 -9.20
CA PHE A 312 -19.73 22.04 -9.12
C PHE A 312 -19.44 22.77 -10.43
N LEU A 313 -19.48 22.07 -11.58
CA LEU A 313 -19.26 22.70 -12.88
C LEU A 313 -20.33 23.76 -13.18
N ARG A 314 -21.60 23.48 -12.87
CA ARG A 314 -22.69 24.46 -13.05
C ARG A 314 -22.55 25.66 -12.14
N GLU A 315 -22.08 25.49 -10.91
CA GLU A 315 -21.82 26.59 -9.99
C GLU A 315 -20.72 27.50 -10.51
N GLN A 316 -19.63 26.93 -11.04
CA GLN A 316 -18.54 27.69 -11.63
C GLN A 316 -19.01 28.46 -12.86
N CYS A 317 -19.73 27.80 -13.78
CA CYS A 317 -20.33 28.46 -14.94
C CYS A 317 -21.26 29.60 -14.51
N TYR A 318 -22.13 29.36 -13.53
CA TYR A 318 -23.10 30.34 -13.08
C TYR A 318 -22.44 31.53 -12.35
N ALA A 319 -21.46 31.28 -11.48
CA ALA A 319 -20.69 32.33 -10.83
C ALA A 319 -19.99 33.21 -11.87
N TRP A 320 -19.42 32.60 -12.91
CA TRP A 320 -18.85 33.32 -14.04
C TRP A 320 -19.91 34.16 -14.79
N GLU A 321 -21.07 33.59 -15.11
CA GLU A 321 -22.18 34.31 -15.77
C GLU A 321 -22.66 35.50 -14.93
N VAL A 322 -22.78 35.35 -13.61
CA VAL A 322 -23.19 36.45 -12.73
C VAL A 322 -22.18 37.59 -12.76
N GLU A 323 -20.89 37.29 -12.62
CA GLU A 323 -19.85 38.32 -12.58
C GLU A 323 -19.61 38.99 -13.94
N ASN A 324 -19.66 38.22 -15.04
CA ASN A 324 -19.23 38.70 -16.35
C ASN A 324 -20.38 39.05 -17.30
N TYR A 325 -21.59 38.55 -17.06
CA TYR A 325 -22.75 38.81 -17.91
C TYR A 325 -23.83 39.59 -17.16
N PHE A 326 -24.40 39.03 -16.09
CA PHE A 326 -25.55 39.65 -15.41
C PHE A 326 -25.19 40.98 -14.74
N LYS A 327 -24.12 41.04 -13.93
CA LYS A 327 -23.73 42.28 -13.23
C LYS A 327 -23.34 43.41 -14.19
N PRO A 328 -22.47 43.20 -15.20
CA PRO A 328 -22.11 44.27 -16.13
C PRO A 328 -23.32 44.76 -16.92
N LEU A 329 -24.18 43.85 -17.39
CA LEU A 329 -25.37 44.20 -18.16
C LEU A 329 -26.38 45.00 -17.33
N LEU A 330 -26.64 44.60 -16.08
CA LEU A 330 -27.50 45.35 -15.17
C LEU A 330 -26.93 46.75 -14.85
N LYS A 331 -25.60 46.86 -14.69
CA LYS A 331 -24.91 48.14 -14.47
C LYS A 331 -24.98 49.03 -15.71
N GLU A 332 -24.83 48.46 -16.90
CA GLU A 332 -24.93 49.18 -18.16
C GLU A 332 -26.34 49.74 -18.40
N ILE A 333 -27.37 48.91 -18.23
CA ILE A 333 -28.78 49.34 -18.33
C ILE A 333 -29.08 50.47 -17.35
N SER A 334 -28.50 50.41 -16.14
CA SER A 334 -28.71 51.43 -15.11
C SER A 334 -27.97 52.74 -15.41
N SER A 335 -26.76 52.68 -15.98
CA SER A 335 -25.88 53.84 -16.19
C SER A 335 -26.07 54.53 -17.54
N LYS A 336 -26.33 53.78 -18.62
CA LYS A 336 -26.41 54.31 -19.99
C LYS A 336 -27.82 54.56 -20.50
N ARG A 337 -28.83 54.51 -19.62
CA ARG A 337 -30.25 54.71 -19.98
C ARG A 337 -30.48 55.96 -20.86
N LYS A 338 -29.82 57.08 -20.55
CA LYS A 338 -29.93 58.33 -21.34
C LYS A 338 -29.19 58.28 -22.68
N GLN A 339 -28.06 57.55 -22.75
CA GLN A 339 -27.22 57.46 -23.95
C GLN A 339 -27.79 56.48 -24.98
N LEU A 340 -28.54 55.46 -24.54
CA LEU A 340 -29.15 54.46 -25.41
C LEU A 340 -30.51 54.88 -25.98
N GLY A 341 -31.00 56.09 -25.67
CA GLY A 341 -32.31 56.58 -26.13
C GLY A 341 -33.52 55.82 -25.56
N TRP A 342 -33.33 54.96 -24.56
CA TRP A 342 -34.40 54.11 -24.02
C TRP A 342 -35.37 54.88 -23.15
N SER A 343 -36.66 54.62 -23.32
CA SER A 343 -37.68 55.10 -22.40
C SER A 343 -37.50 54.49 -21.00
N LYS A 344 -38.06 55.15 -19.98
CA LYS A 344 -38.11 54.60 -18.60
C LYS A 344 -38.75 53.22 -18.55
N LYS A 345 -39.75 53.01 -19.40
CA LYS A 345 -40.56 51.79 -19.44
C LYS A 345 -39.78 50.62 -20.04
N GLU A 346 -39.06 50.85 -21.13
CA GLU A 346 -38.26 49.82 -21.81
C GLU A 346 -37.07 49.38 -20.95
N SER A 347 -36.30 50.33 -20.40
CA SER A 347 -35.20 50.02 -19.48
C SER A 347 -35.65 49.17 -18.28
N LEU A 348 -36.80 49.52 -17.68
CA LEU A 348 -37.38 48.74 -16.57
C LEU A 348 -37.82 47.34 -17.02
N LYS A 349 -38.41 47.21 -18.21
CA LYS A 349 -38.83 45.91 -18.77
C LYS A 349 -37.63 44.99 -18.97
N THR A 350 -36.55 45.48 -19.57
CA THR A 350 -35.31 44.71 -19.80
C THR A 350 -34.62 44.35 -18.49
N PHE A 351 -34.55 45.28 -17.54
CA PHE A 351 -34.00 45.01 -16.20
C PHE A 351 -34.76 43.88 -15.48
N ASN A 352 -36.09 43.94 -15.51
CA ASN A 352 -36.94 42.92 -14.89
C ASN A 352 -36.83 41.56 -15.58
N TYR A 353 -36.65 41.54 -16.90
CA TYR A 353 -36.39 40.32 -17.67
C TYR A 353 -35.08 39.66 -17.21
N ILE A 354 -33.98 40.41 -17.19
CA ILE A 354 -32.66 39.89 -16.78
C ILE A 354 -32.68 39.40 -15.34
N LYS A 355 -33.31 40.14 -14.42
CA LYS A 355 -33.49 39.70 -13.02
C LYS A 355 -34.32 38.43 -12.90
N ARG A 356 -35.30 38.21 -13.78
CA ARG A 356 -36.11 36.99 -13.79
C ARG A 356 -35.27 35.81 -14.25
N GLU A 357 -34.49 35.98 -15.31
CA GLU A 357 -33.58 34.95 -15.83
C GLU A 357 -32.52 34.57 -14.79
N GLU A 358 -31.93 35.55 -14.10
CA GLU A 358 -31.00 35.31 -12.99
C GLU A 358 -31.66 34.47 -11.88
N LYS A 359 -32.88 34.82 -11.46
CA LYS A 359 -33.64 34.07 -10.44
C LYS A 359 -33.95 32.64 -10.87
N GLU A 360 -34.32 32.43 -12.13
CA GLU A 360 -34.63 31.10 -12.67
C GLU A 360 -33.40 30.19 -12.65
N LYS A 361 -32.23 30.72 -13.05
CA LYS A 361 -30.96 29.98 -12.96
C LYS A 361 -30.58 29.63 -11.52
N ILE A 362 -30.79 30.54 -10.56
CA ILE A 362 -30.59 30.26 -9.11
C ILE A 362 -31.51 29.13 -8.66
N GLN A 363 -32.77 29.15 -9.09
CA GLN A 363 -33.75 28.14 -8.71
C GLN A 363 -33.36 26.75 -9.23
N ILE A 364 -32.97 26.63 -10.51
CA ILE A 364 -32.48 25.38 -11.11
C ILE A 364 -31.27 24.84 -10.34
N LEU A 365 -30.34 25.71 -9.92
CA LEU A 365 -29.17 25.30 -9.16
C LEU A 365 -29.56 24.77 -7.77
N ARG A 366 -30.51 25.42 -7.09
CA ARG A 366 -31.03 24.97 -5.79
C ARG A 366 -31.70 23.60 -5.89
N GLU A 367 -32.51 23.38 -6.91
CA GLU A 367 -33.17 22.08 -7.16
C GLU A 367 -32.15 20.96 -7.38
N LYS A 368 -31.07 21.24 -8.14
CA LYS A 368 -29.99 20.28 -8.34
C LYS A 368 -29.23 19.94 -7.06
N ARG A 369 -28.93 20.94 -6.22
CA ARG A 369 -28.34 20.70 -4.89
C ARG A 369 -29.25 19.88 -3.98
N ALA A 370 -30.57 20.11 -4.05
CA ALA A 370 -31.53 19.31 -3.30
C ALA A 370 -31.53 17.84 -3.74
N MET A 371 -31.46 17.57 -5.06
CA MET A 371 -31.30 16.20 -5.57
C MET A 371 -29.98 15.56 -5.13
N GLU A 372 -28.86 16.28 -5.21
CA GLU A 372 -27.58 15.79 -4.70
C GLU A 372 -27.67 15.39 -3.23
N SER A 373 -28.25 16.26 -2.38
CA SER A 373 -28.45 15.98 -0.97
C SER A 373 -29.29 14.71 -0.73
N LEU A 374 -30.32 14.47 -1.53
CA LEU A 374 -31.16 13.28 -1.42
C LEU A 374 -30.38 12.00 -1.76
N GLU A 375 -29.54 12.03 -2.80
CA GLU A 375 -28.71 10.88 -3.19
C GLU A 375 -27.64 10.57 -2.14
N PHE A 376 -27.07 11.58 -1.47
CA PHE A 376 -26.19 11.38 -0.32
C PHE A 376 -26.90 10.74 0.87
N GLN A 377 -28.15 11.13 1.17
CA GLN A 377 -28.93 10.49 2.24
C GLN A 377 -29.22 9.01 1.94
N LYS A 378 -29.50 8.66 0.68
CA LYS A 378 -29.63 7.26 0.24
C LYS A 378 -28.32 6.50 0.44
N LEU A 379 -27.19 7.09 0.06
CA LEU A 379 -25.86 6.50 0.25
C LEU A 379 -25.59 6.21 1.73
N GLU A 380 -25.82 7.18 2.61
CA GLU A 380 -25.63 6.99 4.06
C GLU A 380 -26.48 5.85 4.63
N THR A 381 -27.71 5.70 4.13
CA THR A 381 -28.62 4.64 4.55
C THR A 381 -28.09 3.28 4.13
N LEU A 382 -27.67 3.12 2.87
CA LEU A 382 -27.05 1.90 2.37
C LEU A 382 -25.75 1.56 3.10
N GLU A 383 -24.93 2.56 3.43
CA GLU A 383 -23.72 2.33 4.23
C GLU A 383 -24.04 1.85 5.65
N ARG A 384 -25.08 2.41 6.29
CA ARG A 384 -25.54 1.96 7.61
C ARG A 384 -26.03 0.52 7.57
N GLU A 385 -26.79 0.13 6.54
CA GLU A 385 -27.24 -1.24 6.33
C GLU A 385 -26.08 -2.21 6.12
N LEU A 386 -25.11 -1.84 5.29
CA LEU A 386 -23.91 -2.65 5.06
C LEU A 386 -23.13 -2.87 6.36
N ARG A 387 -22.93 -1.82 7.16
CA ARG A 387 -22.25 -1.92 8.46
C ARG A 387 -23.01 -2.83 9.42
N ARG A 388 -24.35 -2.77 9.46
CA ARG A 388 -25.18 -3.67 10.29
C ARG A 388 -25.03 -5.13 9.84
N ALA A 389 -25.17 -5.41 8.54
CA ALA A 389 -25.01 -6.75 7.99
C ALA A 389 -23.61 -7.33 8.26
N GLN A 390 -22.56 -6.51 8.15
CA GLN A 390 -21.19 -6.91 8.49
C GLN A 390 -21.02 -7.19 9.99
N LYS A 391 -21.61 -6.37 10.86
CA LYS A 391 -21.57 -6.59 12.31
C LYS A 391 -22.27 -7.89 12.70
N GLU A 392 -23.47 -8.14 12.15
CA GLU A 392 -24.20 -9.38 12.35
C GLU A 392 -23.41 -10.60 11.88
N TYR A 393 -22.81 -10.51 10.69
CA TYR A 393 -21.94 -11.55 10.15
C TYR A 393 -20.73 -11.82 11.05
N ASN A 394 -20.06 -10.77 11.53
CA ASN A 394 -18.91 -10.90 12.43
C ASN A 394 -19.30 -11.52 13.77
N ASN A 395 -20.44 -11.13 14.34
CA ASN A 395 -20.96 -11.72 15.57
C ASN A 395 -21.28 -13.21 15.38
N LEU A 396 -21.94 -13.57 14.26
CA LEU A 396 -22.23 -14.96 13.92
C LEU A 396 -20.94 -15.77 13.75
N ARG A 397 -19.95 -15.20 13.05
CA ARG A 397 -18.62 -15.78 12.85
C ARG A 397 -17.92 -16.03 14.17
N GLU A 398 -17.95 -15.06 15.10
CA GLU A 398 -17.32 -15.21 16.41
C GLU A 398 -18.02 -16.29 17.25
N LYS A 399 -19.36 -16.33 17.21
CA LYS A 399 -20.16 -17.38 17.89
C LYS A 399 -19.81 -18.77 17.36
N GLN A 400 -19.75 -18.94 16.04
CA GLN A 400 -19.36 -20.21 15.41
C GLN A 400 -17.92 -20.61 15.77
N ARG A 401 -16.99 -19.64 15.81
CA ARG A 401 -15.61 -19.87 16.22
C ARG A 401 -15.52 -20.38 17.66
N LYS A 402 -16.26 -19.76 18.60
CA LYS A 402 -16.32 -20.20 20.01
C LYS A 402 -16.84 -21.64 20.12
N ILE A 403 -17.97 -21.95 19.48
CA ILE A 403 -18.54 -23.31 19.45
C ILE A 403 -17.55 -24.35 18.91
N TYR A 404 -16.83 -24.02 17.83
CA TYR A 404 -15.84 -24.93 17.25
C TYR A 404 -14.67 -25.20 18.21
N ILE A 405 -14.17 -24.17 18.89
CA ILE A 405 -13.08 -24.30 19.87
C ILE A 405 -13.54 -25.17 21.05
N GLU A 406 -14.73 -24.91 21.59
CA GLU A 406 -15.32 -25.67 22.70
C GLU A 406 -15.54 -27.15 22.36
N LYS A 407 -16.04 -27.46 21.15
CA LYS A 407 -16.21 -28.84 20.68
C LYS A 407 -14.89 -29.60 20.52
N LYS A 408 -13.80 -28.90 20.23
CA LYS A 408 -12.47 -29.50 20.05
C LYS A 408 -11.59 -29.53 21.29
N GLY A 409 -11.97 -28.81 22.35
CA GLY A 409 -11.31 -28.90 23.66
C GLY A 409 -11.80 -30.06 24.53
N LYS A 410 -12.85 -30.79 24.08
CA LYS A 410 -13.45 -31.93 24.79
C LYS A 410 -13.11 -33.29 24.17
N THR A 411 -12.16 -33.33 23.24
CA THR A 411 -11.58 -34.53 22.60
C THR A 411 -10.08 -34.46 22.70
#